data_AF-A0A4V1ZV74-F1
#
_entry.id   AF-A0A4V1ZV74-F1
#
_cell.length_a   1.000
_cell.length_b   1.000
_cell.length_c   1.000
_cell.angle_alpha   90.00
_cell.angle_beta   90.00
_cell.angle_gamma   90.00
#
_symmetry.space_group_name_H-M   'P 1'
#
loop_
_entity.id
_entity.type
_entity.pdbx_description
1 polymer ?
#
loop_
_entity_poly.entity_id
_entity_poly.type
_entity_poly.pdbx_seq_one_letter_code
_entity_poly.pdbx_strand_id
1 'polypeptide(L)' 'MPGASQVHAELLNTLGQVVRRQSASLPSSGARFTVPTAGLAVGVYVLRLQAGSATVTKRVVIE' A
#
# COMPACT_ATOMS: atom_id res chain seq x y z
N MET A 1 4.06 12.46 9.45
CA MET A 1 2.63 12.70 9.74
C MET A 1 2.45 12.67 11.26
N PRO A 2 2.18 13.79 11.92
CA PRO A 2 1.92 13.79 13.37
C PRO A 2 0.69 12.91 13.67
N GLY A 3 0.81 11.92 14.55
CA GLY A 3 -0.32 11.16 15.11
C GLY A 3 -0.70 9.82 14.45
N ALA A 4 -0.19 9.49 13.25
CA ALA A 4 -0.45 8.18 12.66
C ALA A 4 0.51 7.13 13.26
N SER A 5 -0.01 6.15 13.99
CA SER A 5 0.78 5.05 14.58
C SER A 5 0.87 3.81 13.68
N GLN A 6 0.08 3.77 12.61
CA GLN A 6 0.00 2.65 11.68
C GLN A 6 -0.13 3.16 10.25
N VAL A 7 0.43 2.38 9.31
CA VAL A 7 0.18 2.51 7.88
C VAL A 7 -0.59 1.28 7.40
N HIS A 8 -1.63 1.51 6.61
CA HIS A 8 -2.36 0.48 5.88
C HIS A 8 -2.01 0.58 4.40
N ALA A 9 -1.78 -0.56 3.78
CA ALA A 9 -1.49 -0.65 2.37
C ALA A 9 -2.46 -1.62 1.70
N GLU A 10 -3.08 -1.13 0.64
CA GLU A 10 -3.91 -1.94 -0.24
C GLU A 10 -3.34 -1.88 -1.64
N LEU A 11 -3.21 -3.03 -2.28
CA LEU A 11 -2.90 -3.13 -3.69
C LEU A 11 -4.19 -3.49 -4.43
N LEU A 12 -4.59 -2.64 -5.38
CA LEU A 12 -5.81 -2.78 -6.15
C LEU A 12 -5.47 -3.11 -7.61
N ASN A 13 -6.19 -4.04 -8.22
CA ASN A 13 -6.11 -4.27 -9.66
C ASN A 13 -6.88 -3.17 -10.43
N THR A 14 -6.84 -3.23 -11.77
CA THR A 14 -7.54 -2.26 -12.64
C THR A 14 -9.06 -2.26 -12.48
N LEU A 15 -9.64 -3.32 -11.93
CA LEU A 15 -11.07 -3.42 -11.60
C LEU A 15 -11.42 -2.74 -10.25
N GLY A 16 -10.42 -2.20 -9.55
CA GLY A 16 -10.61 -1.63 -8.20
C GLY A 16 -10.72 -2.68 -7.10
N GLN A 17 -10.46 -3.96 -7.40
CA GLN A 17 -10.49 -5.03 -6.40
C GLN A 17 -9.19 -5.02 -5.60
N VAL A 18 -9.30 -5.12 -4.28
CA VAL A 18 -8.14 -5.24 -3.41
C VAL A 18 -7.58 -6.67 -3.50
N VAL A 19 -6.40 -6.81 -4.11
CA VAL A 19 -5.71 -8.10 -4.29
C VAL A 19 -4.68 -8.39 -3.20
N ARG A 20 -4.21 -7.36 -2.48
CA ARG A 20 -3.36 -7.50 -1.29
C ARG A 20 -3.70 -6.43 -0.27
N ARG A 21 -3.66 -6.82 1.01
CA ARG A 21 -3.75 -5.93 2.17
C ARG A 21 -2.64 -6.24 3.14
N GLN A 22 -2.03 -5.20 3.69
CA GLN A 22 -1.00 -5.33 4.69
C GLN A 22 -0.97 -4.08 5.56
N SER A 23 -0.47 -4.18 6.78
CA SER A 23 -0.38 -3.06 7.70
C SER A 23 0.89 -3.16 8.53
N ALA A 24 1.45 -2.02 8.92
CA ALA A 24 2.64 -1.96 9.77
C ALA A 24 2.60 -0.74 10.68
N SER A 25 3.33 -0.81 11.79
CA SER A 25 3.53 0.34 12.66
C SER A 25 4.26 1.46 11.91
N LEU A 26 3.82 2.70 12.11
CA LEU A 26 4.42 3.90 11.54
C LEU A 26 4.99 4.76 12.67
N PRO A 27 6.25 4.54 13.08
CA PRO A 27 6.88 5.41 14.06
C PRO A 27 7.12 6.80 13.47
N SER A 28 7.39 7.79 14.33
CA SER A 28 7.62 9.19 13.93
C SER A 28 8.83 9.37 13.00
N SER A 29 9.79 8.44 13.03
CA SER A 29 10.93 8.37 12.11
C SER A 29 10.59 7.84 10.71
N GLY A 30 9.34 7.40 10.50
CA GLY A 30 8.90 6.74 9.27
C GLY A 30 9.08 5.22 9.32
N ALA A 31 8.46 4.51 8.38
CA ALA A 31 8.52 3.06 8.28
C ALA A 31 9.01 2.63 6.90
N ARG A 32 9.82 1.58 6.86
CA ARG A 32 10.05 0.80 5.63
C ARG A 32 9.00 -0.29 5.56
N PHE A 33 8.33 -0.40 4.43
CA PHE A 33 7.20 -1.29 4.24
C PHE A 33 7.34 -2.06 2.93
N THR A 34 7.19 -3.38 2.99
CA THR A 34 7.36 -4.27 1.83
C THR A 34 6.05 -4.98 1.55
N VAL A 35 5.48 -4.73 0.37
CA VAL A 35 4.29 -5.41 -0.15
C VAL A 35 4.72 -6.53 -1.10
N PRO A 36 4.53 -7.81 -0.75
CA PRO A 36 4.86 -8.92 -1.64
C PRO A 36 3.97 -8.93 -2.88
N THR A 37 4.58 -8.95 -4.07
CA THR A 37 3.90 -9.04 -5.36
C THR A 37 3.87 -10.45 -5.94
N ALA A 38 4.54 -11.40 -5.29
CA ALA A 38 4.58 -12.79 -5.73
C ALA A 38 3.16 -13.41 -5.81
N GLY A 39 2.91 -14.13 -6.91
CA GLY A 39 1.62 -14.77 -7.20
C GLY A 39 0.53 -13.83 -7.72
N LEU A 40 0.84 -12.55 -7.95
CA LEU A 40 -0.04 -11.63 -8.67
C LEU A 40 0.19 -11.75 -10.17
N ALA A 41 -0.86 -11.52 -10.96
CA ALA A 41 -0.74 -11.48 -12.41
C ALA A 41 0.12 -10.27 -12.86
N VAL A 42 0.75 -10.42 -14.02
CA VAL A 42 1.44 -9.31 -14.72
C VAL A 42 0.41 -8.25 -15.08
N GLY A 43 0.72 -6.98 -14.85
CA GLY A 43 -0.18 -5.89 -15.17
C GLY A 43 -0.04 -4.65 -14.30
N VAL A 44 -1.02 -3.75 -14.44
CA VAL A 44 -1.07 -2.47 -13.74
C VAL A 44 -1.91 -2.58 -12.47
N TYR A 45 -1.37 -2.03 -11.39
CA TYR A 45 -2.00 -1.96 -10.08
C TYR A 45 -1.93 -0.55 -9.50
N VAL A 46 -2.77 -0.29 -8.51
CA VAL A 46 -2.70 0.91 -7.67
C VAL A 46 -2.36 0.49 -6.26
N LEU A 47 -1.23 0.98 -5.75
CA LEU A 47 -0.90 0.90 -4.33
C LEU A 47 -1.52 2.11 -3.63
N ARG A 48 -2.43 1.86 -2.69
CA ARG A 48 -3.06 2.87 -1.84
C ARG A 48 -2.50 2.71 -0.42
N LEU A 49 -1.77 3.71 0.05
CA LEU A 49 -1.28 3.81 1.42
C LEU A 49 -2.17 4.76 2.22
N GLN A 50 -2.59 4.36 3.41
CA GLN A 50 -3.31 5.21 4.37
C GLN A 50 -2.51 5.30 5.66
N ALA A 51 -2.31 6.51 6.17
CA ALA A 51 -1.67 6.77 7.46
C ALA A 51 -2.41 7.91 8.18
N GLY A 52 -3.24 7.56 9.17
CA GLY A 52 -4.19 8.50 9.75
C GLY A 52 -5.17 9.03 8.70
N SER A 53 -5.25 10.35 8.54
CA SER A 53 -6.08 10.99 7.49
C SER A 53 -5.39 11.12 6.14
N ALA A 54 -4.08 10.83 6.05
CA ALA A 54 -3.33 10.96 4.81
C ALA A 54 -3.52 9.71 3.94
N THR A 55 -3.84 9.93 2.66
CA THR A 55 -3.87 8.88 1.64
C THR A 55 -2.88 9.21 0.53
N VAL A 56 -2.05 8.24 0.17
CA VAL A 56 -1.12 8.31 -0.97
C VAL A 56 -1.44 7.17 -1.93
N THR A 57 -1.53 7.49 -3.21
CA THR A 57 -1.70 6.51 -4.28
C THR A 57 -0.50 6.48 -5.19
N LYS A 58 -0.10 5.28 -5.62
CA LYS A 58 0.99 5.08 -6.58
C LYS A 58 0.62 4.00 -7.59
N ARG A 59 0.81 4.28 -8.88
CA ARG A 59 0.72 3.26 -9.93
C ARG A 59 1.93 2.31 -9.84
N VAL A 60 1.67 1.01 -9.86
CA VAL A 60 2.67 -0.05 -9.84
C VAL A 60 2.46 -0.92 -11.08
N VAL A 61 3.54 -1.30 -11.75
CA VAL A 61 3.52 -2.29 -12.83
C VAL A 61 4.25 -3.51 -12.32
N ILE A 62 3.61 -4.67 -12.45
CA ILE A 62 4.22 -5.98 -12.23
C ILE A 62 4.50 -6.55 -13.62
N GLU A 63 5.75 -6.94 -13.86
CA GLU A 63 6.28 -7.49 -15.13
C GLU A 63 6.43 -9.01 -15.07
#